data_AF-A0A5S3SZK3-F1
#
_entry.id   AF-A0A5S3SZK3-F1
#
_cell.length_a   1.000
_cell.length_b   1.000
_cell.length_c   1.000
_cell.angle_alpha   90.00
_cell.angle_beta   90.00
_cell.angle_gamma   90.00
#
_symmetry.space_group_name_H-M   'P 1'
#
loop_
_entity.id
_entity.type
_entity.pdbx_description
1 polymer ?
#
loop_
_entity_poly.entity_id
_entity_poly.type
_entity_poly.pdbx_seq_one_letter_code
_entity_poly.pdbx_strand_id
1 'polypeptide(L)'
;ANLKSPLSLIAADIAYRDVCRIKISGIDSVEAFRKIKSFIFKQLPVCDELLPTIRNSGVLPPSLRELDMQYCRGQATGEGWAMGEPVCLKEYRFLPIEDRAVYAGV
;
A
#
# COMPACT_ATOMS: atom_id res chain seq x y z
N ALA A 1 3.77 -4.34 18.53
CA ALA A 1 4.98 -3.74 17.96
C ALA A 1 5.72 -2.89 18.99
N ASN A 2 7.05 -2.81 18.90
CA ASN A 2 7.88 -1.88 19.65
C ASN A 2 8.06 -0.58 18.84
N LEU A 3 7.53 0.54 19.35
CA LEU A 3 7.58 1.84 18.65
C LEU A 3 9.01 2.41 18.47
N LYS A 4 10.01 1.88 19.19
CA LYS A 4 11.42 2.27 19.01
C LYS A 4 12.10 1.51 17.87
N SER A 5 11.45 0.49 17.31
CA SER A 5 12.00 -0.35 16.25
C SER A 5 11.24 -0.12 14.93
N PRO A 6 11.91 0.41 13.89
CA PRO A 6 11.28 0.60 12.58
C PRO A 6 10.75 -0.71 11.99
N LEU A 7 11.52 -1.80 12.08
CA LEU A 7 11.07 -3.10 11.57
C LEU A 7 9.85 -3.65 12.32
N SER A 8 9.77 -3.42 13.63
CA SER A 8 8.60 -3.85 14.40
C SER A 8 7.35 -3.05 14.05
N LEU A 9 7.50 -1.78 13.65
CA LEU A 9 6.39 -0.95 13.16
C LEU A 9 5.94 -1.39 11.77
N ILE A 10 6.87 -1.69 10.85
CA ILE A 10 6.53 -2.23 9.52
C ILE A 10 5.80 -3.57 9.65
N ALA A 11 6.32 -4.47 10.49
CA ALA A 11 5.69 -5.76 10.77
C ALA A 11 4.34 -5.67 11.51
N ALA A 12 3.99 -4.48 12.03
CA ALA A 12 2.69 -4.24 12.64
C ALA A 12 1.57 -4.07 11.62
N ASP A 13 1.92 -3.82 10.35
CA ASP A 13 1.01 -3.67 9.22
C ASP A 13 -0.16 -2.72 9.51
N ILE A 14 0.18 -1.51 10.00
CA ILE A 14 -0.80 -0.50 10.41
C ILE A 14 -1.24 0.28 9.16
N ALA A 15 -2.52 0.20 8.82
CA ALA A 15 -3.12 0.88 7.69
C ALA A 15 -3.75 2.23 8.07
N TYR A 16 -4.09 3.03 7.05
CA TYR A 16 -4.82 4.28 7.25
C TYR A 16 -6.18 4.02 7.93
N ARG A 17 -6.44 4.74 9.04
CA ARG A 17 -7.62 4.63 9.93
C ARG A 17 -7.64 3.43 10.88
N ASP A 18 -6.55 2.69 11.01
CA ASP A 18 -6.46 1.69 12.05
C ASP A 18 -6.49 2.33 13.45
N VAL A 19 -7.22 1.67 14.35
CA VAL A 19 -7.28 2.09 15.76
C VAL A 19 -6.11 1.45 16.50
N CYS A 20 -5.10 2.26 16.83
CA CYS A 20 -3.94 1.80 17.58
C CYS A 20 -3.99 2.22 19.06
N ARG A 21 -3.47 1.35 19.94
CA ARG A 21 -3.24 1.67 21.35
C ARG A 21 -1.74 1.69 21.65
N ILE A 22 -1.23 2.81 22.13
CA ILE A 22 0.17 2.97 22.54
C ILE A 22 0.26 2.86 24.06
N LYS A 23 1.13 1.97 24.56
CA LYS A 23 1.49 1.88 25.98
C LYS A 23 2.88 2.48 26.17
N ILE A 24 3.00 3.43 27.08
CA ILE A 24 4.27 4.10 27.42
C ILE A 24 4.57 3.80 28.88
N SER A 25 5.82 3.49 29.19
CA SER A 25 6.29 3.16 30.54
C SER A 25 7.69 3.72 30.75
N GLY A 26 7.95 4.27 31.92
CA GLY A 26 9.21 4.93 32.26
C GLY A 26 8.99 6.19 33.11
N ILE A 27 10.07 6.68 33.70
CA ILE A 27 10.06 7.91 34.54
C ILE A 27 9.67 9.14 33.69
N ASP A 28 10.02 9.12 32.41
CA ASP A 28 9.77 10.16 31.41
C ASP A 28 8.47 9.96 30.62
N SER A 29 7.60 9.02 31.03
CA SER A 29 6.41 8.61 30.27
C SER A 29 5.47 9.77 29.89
N VAL A 30 5.31 10.75 30.78
CA VAL A 30 4.46 11.94 30.54
C VAL A 30 5.05 12.82 29.44
N GLU A 31 6.36 13.06 29.48
CA GLU A 31 7.04 13.86 28.47
C GLU A 31 7.06 13.14 27.12
N ALA A 32 7.34 11.83 27.13
CA ALA A 32 7.31 10.98 25.95
C ALA A 32 5.92 10.98 25.28
N PHE A 33 4.85 10.85 26.07
CA PHE A 33 3.47 10.95 25.57
C PHE A 33 3.22 12.29 24.87
N ARG A 34 3.64 13.40 25.48
CA ARG A 34 3.46 14.75 24.91
C ARG A 34 4.18 14.89 23.57
N LYS A 35 5.43 14.43 23.49
CA LYS A 35 6.23 14.48 22.25
C LYS A 35 5.64 13.59 21.15
N ILE A 36 5.30 12.34 21.47
CA ILE A 36 4.72 11.38 20.52
C ILE A 36 3.38 11.90 20.00
N LYS A 37 2.50 12.40 20.90
CA LYS A 37 1.22 12.99 20.52
C LYS A 37 1.42 14.16 19.56
N SER A 38 2.35 15.06 19.88
CA SER A 38 2.65 16.20 18.99
C SER A 38 3.18 15.75 17.63
N PHE A 39 4.04 14.74 17.58
CA PHE A 39 4.58 14.20 16.34
C PHE A 39 3.47 13.60 15.46
N ILE A 40 2.66 12.68 16.01
CA ILE A 40 1.61 11.98 15.27
C ILE A 40 0.59 12.94 14.65
N PHE A 41 0.19 13.98 15.37
CA PHE A 41 -0.86 14.89 14.89
C PHE A 41 -0.35 16.06 14.05
N LYS A 42 0.92 16.46 14.19
CA LYS A 42 1.45 17.67 13.52
C LYS A 42 2.52 17.40 12.48
N GLN A 43 3.34 16.37 12.67
CA GLN A 43 4.53 16.12 11.85
C GLN A 43 4.33 14.93 10.93
N LEU A 44 3.84 13.80 11.47
CA LEU A 44 3.62 12.58 10.68
C LEU A 44 2.77 12.80 9.42
N PRO A 45 1.67 13.58 9.42
CA PRO A 45 0.84 13.77 8.21
C PRO A 45 1.54 14.52 7.08
N VAL A 46 2.67 15.18 7.36
CA VAL A 46 3.46 15.95 6.38
C VAL A 46 4.84 15.33 6.16
N CYS A 47 5.11 14.14 6.72
CA CYS A 47 6.38 13.45 6.53
C CYS A 47 6.49 12.80 5.15
N ASP A 48 5.35 12.45 4.54
CA ASP A 48 5.33 11.82 3.23
C ASP A 48 5.43 12.88 2.13
N GLU A 49 6.26 12.61 1.13
CA GLU A 49 6.32 13.44 -0.08
C GLU A 49 5.08 13.23 -0.95
N LEU A 50 4.69 14.26 -1.68
CA LEU A 50 3.61 14.12 -2.66
C LEU A 50 4.02 13.12 -3.72
N LEU A 51 3.15 12.15 -3.98
CA LEU A 51 3.36 11.23 -5.08
C LEU A 51 3.41 12.00 -6.41
N PRO A 52 4.38 11.70 -7.28
CA PRO A 52 4.45 12.32 -8.59
C PRO A 52 3.14 12.05 -9.35
N THR A 53 2.63 13.08 -10.02
CA THR A 53 1.44 12.94 -10.88
C THR A 53 1.86 12.26 -12.18
N ILE A 54 1.81 10.93 -12.18
CA ILE A 54 2.10 10.15 -13.38
C ILE A 54 0.82 10.08 -14.23
N ARG A 55 0.88 10.60 -15.45
CA ARG A 55 -0.20 10.44 -16.43
C ARG A 55 -0.10 9.06 -17.05
N ASN A 56 -0.93 8.14 -16.58
CA ASN A 56 -1.12 6.86 -17.26
C ASN A 56 -1.75 7.10 -18.65
N SER A 57 -1.36 6.30 -19.64
CA SER A 57 -1.85 6.41 -21.02
C SER A 57 -3.37 6.23 -21.17
N GLY A 58 -4.03 5.67 -20.16
CA GLY A 58 -5.47 5.44 -20.17
C GLY A 58 -5.88 4.26 -21.05
N VAL A 59 -4.92 3.53 -21.64
CA VAL A 59 -5.20 2.51 -22.65
C VAL A 59 -4.76 1.13 -22.14
N LEU A 60 -5.71 0.19 -22.08
CA LEU A 60 -5.39 -1.22 -21.80
C LEU A 60 -4.72 -1.88 -23.03
N PRO A 61 -3.85 -2.89 -22.80
CA PRO A 61 -3.39 -3.80 -23.85
C PRO A 61 -4.57 -4.40 -24.64
N PRO A 62 -4.42 -4.69 -25.95
CA PRO A 62 -5.51 -5.21 -26.79
C PRO A 62 -6.24 -6.41 -26.18
N SER A 63 -5.48 -7.39 -25.66
CA SER A 63 -6.01 -8.60 -25.02
C SER A 63 -6.93 -8.35 -23.82
N LEU A 64 -6.73 -7.25 -23.10
CA LEU A 64 -7.59 -6.87 -21.97
C LEU A 64 -8.72 -5.92 -22.38
N ARG A 65 -8.54 -5.16 -23.47
CA ARG A 65 -9.57 -4.25 -24.00
C ARG A 65 -10.76 -5.00 -24.56
N GLU A 66 -10.53 -6.17 -25.16
CA GLU A 66 -11.57 -7.03 -25.75
C GLU A 66 -12.49 -7.67 -24.70
N LEU A 67 -12.06 -7.72 -23.44
CA LEU A 67 -12.80 -8.40 -22.37
C LEU A 67 -13.87 -7.52 -21.69
N ASP A 68 -13.97 -6.23 -22.07
CA ASP A 68 -14.93 -5.24 -21.53
C ASP A 68 -15.05 -5.27 -19.99
N MET A 69 -13.92 -5.47 -19.31
CA MET A 69 -13.91 -5.68 -17.86
C MET A 69 -13.97 -4.36 -17.10
N GLN A 70 -14.67 -4.35 -15.96
CA GLN A 70 -14.49 -3.28 -14.97
C GLN A 70 -13.15 -3.42 -14.28
N TYR A 71 -12.38 -2.33 -14.26
CA TYR A 71 -11.07 -2.30 -13.63
C TYR A 71 -10.82 -1.01 -12.84
N CYS A 72 -9.96 -1.12 -11.82
CA CYS A 72 -9.36 0.03 -11.14
C CYS A 72 -7.90 0.17 -11.57
N ARG A 73 -7.45 1.40 -11.85
CA ARG A 73 -6.02 1.70 -12.07
C ARG A 73 -5.41 2.21 -10.78
N GLY A 74 -4.29 1.64 -10.37
CA GLY A 74 -3.46 2.24 -9.34
C GLY A 74 -2.55 3.33 -9.90
N GLN A 75 -2.01 4.14 -9.00
CA GLN A 75 -1.01 5.15 -9.29
C GLN A 75 0.36 4.62 -8.83
N ALA A 76 1.38 4.75 -9.69
CA ALA A 76 2.73 4.40 -9.30
C ALA A 76 3.23 5.37 -8.21
N THR A 77 3.81 4.81 -7.15
CA THR A 77 4.22 5.56 -5.96
C THR A 77 5.73 5.82 -5.87
N GLY A 78 6.52 5.34 -6.84
CA GLY A 78 7.97 5.56 -6.93
C GLY A 78 8.59 4.98 -8.20
N GLU A 79 9.84 5.37 -8.50
CA GLU A 79 10.61 4.89 -9.66
C GLU A 79 11.56 3.74 -9.28
N GLY A 80 11.75 2.77 -10.17
CA GLY A 80 12.86 1.81 -10.08
C GLY A 80 12.63 0.53 -9.27
N TRP A 81 11.45 0.33 -8.67
CA TRP A 81 11.15 -0.87 -7.88
C TRP A 81 10.26 -1.87 -8.62
N ALA A 82 9.29 -1.37 -9.40
CA ALA A 82 8.44 -2.17 -10.28
C ALA A 82 7.83 -1.27 -11.36
N MET A 83 7.88 -1.68 -12.64
CA MET A 83 7.13 -1.05 -13.71
C MET A 83 5.94 -1.93 -14.05
N GLY A 84 4.74 -1.44 -13.79
CA GLY A 84 3.51 -2.13 -14.12
C GLY A 84 2.30 -1.25 -13.84
N GLU A 85 1.27 -1.37 -14.68
CA GLU A 85 -0.01 -0.75 -14.40
C GLU A 85 -0.84 -1.74 -13.57
N PRO A 86 -1.09 -1.49 -12.27
CA PRO A 86 -1.91 -2.39 -11.47
C PRO A 86 -3.36 -2.28 -11.95
N VAL A 87 -3.90 -3.42 -12.40
CA VAL A 87 -5.28 -3.57 -12.87
C VAL A 87 -5.99 -4.50 -11.90
N CYS A 88 -6.96 -3.99 -11.15
CA CYS A 88 -7.82 -4.83 -10.31
C CYS A 88 -8.96 -5.40 -11.14
N LEU A 89 -9.02 -6.72 -11.31
CA LEU A 89 -10.11 -7.40 -12.01
C LEU A 89 -11.25 -7.69 -11.04
N LYS A 90 -12.46 -7.18 -11.33
CA LYS A 90 -13.63 -7.34 -10.45
C LYS A 90 -14.48 -8.58 -10.77
N GLU A 91 -14.22 -9.24 -11.90
CA GLU A 91 -14.92 -10.47 -12.29
C GLU A 91 -14.02 -11.70 -12.12
N TYR A 92 -14.39 -12.57 -11.17
CA TYR A 92 -13.94 -13.95 -11.16
C TYR A 92 -14.83 -14.76 -12.12
N ARG A 93 -14.45 -14.86 -13.40
CA ARG A 93 -14.89 -15.98 -14.22
C ARG A 93 -13.83 -17.06 -14.12
N PHE A 94 -14.19 -18.17 -13.49
CA PHE A 94 -13.44 -19.41 -13.68
C PHE A 94 -13.53 -19.72 -15.17
N LEU A 95 -12.45 -19.46 -15.92
CA LEU A 95 -12.30 -20.11 -17.21
C LEU A 95 -12.21 -21.61 -16.89
N PRO A 96 -13.05 -22.47 -17.48
CA PRO A 96 -12.90 -23.90 -17.31
C PRO A 96 -11.46 -24.24 -17.72
N ILE A 97 -10.74 -24.90 -16.82
CA ILE A 97 -9.38 -25.36 -17.08
C ILE A 97 -9.50 -26.49 -18.11
N GLU A 98 -9.53 -26.13 -19.37
CA GLU A 98 -9.19 -27.02 -20.47
C GLU A 98 -7.79 -26.61 -20.94
N ASP A 99 -6.84 -27.50 -20.64
CA ASP A 99 -5.44 -27.52 -21.05
C ASP A 99 -4.40 -26.65 -20.33
N ARG A 100 -3.70 -27.34 -19.41
CA ARG A 100 -2.22 -27.36 -19.25
C ARG A 100 -1.46 -26.12 -19.74
N ALA A 101 -1.37 -25.10 -18.89
CA ALA A 101 -0.25 -24.18 -18.92
C ALA A 101 0.39 -24.09 -17.53
N VAL A 102 1.62 -24.58 -17.45
CA VAL A 102 2.48 -24.52 -16.27
C VAL A 102 2.78 -23.06 -15.96
N TYR A 103 2.21 -22.53 -14.88
CA TYR A 103 2.72 -21.30 -14.27
C TYR A 103 3.92 -21.66 -13.39
N ALA A 104 5.11 -21.60 -13.98
CA ALA A 104 6.35 -21.46 -13.24
C ALA A 104 6.73 -19.98 -13.28
N GLY A 105 6.49 -19.27 -12.18
CA GLY A 105 7.05 -17.94 -11.93
C GLY A 105 7.81 -18.00 -10.61
N VAL A 106 9.14 -17.93 -10.71
CA VAL A 106 10.03 -17.52 -9.62
C VAL A 106 10.20 -16.01 -9.74
#